data_AF-A0A3D2CFR5-F1
#
_entry.id   AF-A0A3D2CFR5-F1
#
_cell.length_a   1.000
_cell.length_b   1.000
_cell.length_c   1.000
_cell.angle_alpha   90.00
_cell.angle_beta   90.00
_cell.angle_gamma   90.00
#
_symmetry.space_group_name_H-M   'P 1'
#
loop_
_entity.id
_entity.type
_entity.pdbx_description
1 polymer ?
#
loop_
_entity_poly.entity_id
_entity_poly.type
_entity_poly.pdbx_seq_one_letter_code
_entity_poly.pdbx_strand_id
1 'polypeptide(L)'
;LGLLDWLADEGYDVPVNTANVLQQYIDAGNYFLAARVYPDAELADGDSLSPLQFSYDSDVFGLPIRLGTTSSVGEQDLIVYVVNSNEEGAVGISNYPELEVESECMWDGEGEFGEFYAGQFANAYGREAGAIWTTEYTWKNEPQAIKCDPCTGPPPDTQQLTNVGYDDGNTGFFHVTRLHLRYTPEEAVQDLVFYHSRQAPQRQQRYIEYKPELEDRYPLCGLGWSAEPATCDYDDPYEDTECLTRDDWLDRCDAEAEAAASCGGGCASAQRRSAPIWLGLGLLFLGLRRRR
;
A
#
# COMPACT_ATOMS: atom_id res chain seq x y z
N LEU A 1 -31.10 -28.19 18.46
CA LEU A 1 -30.33 -28.49 17.24
C LEU A 1 -29.09 -27.62 17.32
N GLY A 2 -27.93 -28.22 17.58
CA GLY A 2 -26.65 -27.50 17.58
C GLY A 2 -26.11 -27.36 16.15
N LEU A 3 -25.12 -26.49 15.95
CA LEU A 3 -24.47 -26.31 14.65
C LEU A 3 -23.88 -27.61 14.10
N LEU A 4 -23.24 -28.42 14.96
CA LEU A 4 -22.64 -29.69 14.57
C LEU A 4 -23.70 -30.71 14.09
N ASP A 5 -24.86 -30.75 14.74
CA ASP A 5 -25.98 -31.61 14.29
C ASP A 5 -26.46 -31.15 12.91
N TRP A 6 -26.63 -29.84 12.72
CA TRP A 6 -27.05 -29.28 11.44
C TRP A 6 -26.04 -29.54 10.32
N LEU A 7 -24.73 -29.40 10.60
CA LEU A 7 -23.68 -29.72 9.63
C LEU A 7 -23.74 -31.19 9.20
N ALA A 8 -23.95 -32.11 10.15
CA ALA A 8 -24.10 -33.53 9.86
C ALA A 8 -25.37 -33.82 9.03
N ASP A 9 -26.50 -33.19 9.38
CA ASP A 9 -27.78 -33.33 8.65
C ASP A 9 -27.67 -32.81 7.20
N GLU A 10 -26.89 -31.75 6.97
CA GLU A 10 -26.61 -31.19 5.63
C GLU A 10 -25.54 -31.96 4.84
N GLY A 11 -24.93 -32.98 5.46
CA GLY A 11 -23.95 -33.86 4.85
C GLY A 11 -22.52 -33.30 4.77
N TYR A 12 -22.18 -32.34 5.63
CA TYR A 12 -20.80 -31.88 5.78
C TYR A 12 -19.97 -32.91 6.56
N ASP A 13 -18.76 -33.19 6.06
CA ASP A 13 -17.77 -33.96 6.81
C ASP A 13 -17.03 -33.03 7.77
N VAL A 14 -17.17 -33.28 9.08
CA VAL A 14 -16.54 -32.47 10.14
C VAL A 14 -15.70 -33.41 11.00
N PRO A 15 -14.39 -33.53 10.72
CA PRO A 15 -13.49 -34.33 11.54
C PRO A 15 -13.53 -33.94 13.02
N VAL A 16 -13.24 -34.88 13.92
CA VAL A 16 -13.29 -34.64 15.37
C VAL A 16 -12.45 -33.44 15.80
N ASN A 17 -11.26 -33.26 15.20
CA ASN A 17 -10.41 -32.10 15.49
C ASN A 17 -11.08 -30.78 15.09
N THR A 18 -11.71 -30.72 13.92
CA THR A 18 -12.49 -29.56 13.46
C THR A 18 -13.67 -29.30 14.38
N ALA A 19 -14.41 -30.34 14.79
CA ALA A 19 -15.54 -30.20 15.71
C ALA A 19 -15.11 -29.62 17.07
N ASN A 20 -13.95 -30.03 17.60
CA ASN A 20 -13.40 -29.50 18.86
C ASN A 20 -13.03 -28.01 18.74
N VAL A 21 -12.42 -27.60 17.63
CA VAL A 21 -12.09 -26.19 17.37
C VAL A 21 -13.38 -25.38 17.20
N LEU A 22 -14.33 -25.88 16.38
CA LEU A 22 -15.61 -25.23 16.14
C LEU A 22 -16.41 -25.04 17.44
N GLN A 23 -16.40 -26.02 18.34
CA GLN A 23 -17.08 -25.93 19.63
C GLN A 23 -16.56 -24.75 20.47
N GLN A 24 -15.26 -24.44 20.43
CA GLN A 24 -14.70 -23.28 21.14
C GLN A 24 -15.30 -21.95 20.63
N TYR A 25 -15.51 -21.83 19.32
CA TYR A 25 -16.15 -20.65 18.73
C TYR A 25 -17.64 -20.57 19.07
N ILE A 26 -18.35 -21.72 19.06
CA ILE A 26 -19.76 -21.80 19.48
C ILE A 26 -19.91 -21.36 20.94
N ASP A 27 -19.05 -21.86 21.83
CA ASP A 27 -19.07 -21.53 23.26
C ASP A 27 -18.73 -20.04 23.51
N ALA A 28 -17.89 -19.45 22.65
CA ALA A 28 -17.59 -18.03 22.63
C ALA A 28 -18.72 -17.17 22.01
N GLY A 29 -19.82 -17.77 21.54
CA GLY A 29 -20.99 -17.07 21.02
C GLY A 29 -20.84 -16.57 19.58
N ASN A 30 -19.92 -17.14 18.79
CA ASN A 30 -19.73 -16.76 17.39
C ASN A 30 -20.92 -17.21 16.52
N TYR A 31 -21.14 -16.46 15.45
CA TYR A 31 -22.10 -16.79 14.41
C TYR A 31 -21.38 -17.41 13.21
N PHE A 32 -22.06 -18.29 12.50
CA PHE A 32 -21.48 -19.05 11.40
C PHE A 32 -22.32 -18.88 10.13
N LEU A 33 -21.62 -18.73 9.01
CA LEU A 33 -22.18 -18.78 7.67
C LEU A 33 -21.56 -19.99 6.97
N ALA A 34 -22.40 -20.89 6.46
CA ALA A 34 -21.95 -22.02 5.65
C ALA A 34 -22.25 -21.73 4.17
N ALA A 35 -21.21 -21.79 3.35
CA ALA A 35 -21.32 -21.71 1.90
C ALA A 35 -20.99 -23.08 1.29
N ARG A 36 -21.83 -23.55 0.36
CA ARG A 36 -21.65 -24.85 -0.30
C ARG A 36 -21.24 -24.64 -1.76
N VAL A 37 -20.16 -25.30 -2.16
CA VAL A 37 -19.79 -25.46 -3.56
C VAL A 37 -20.51 -26.69 -4.10
N TYR A 38 -21.25 -26.52 -5.19
CA TYR A 38 -21.97 -27.64 -5.79
C TYR A 38 -21.06 -28.44 -6.73
N PRO A 39 -21.19 -29.78 -6.80
CA PRO A 39 -20.32 -30.63 -7.63
C PRO A 39 -20.37 -30.33 -9.13
N ASP A 40 -21.44 -29.69 -9.62
CA ASP A 40 -21.64 -29.28 -11.00
C ASP A 40 -21.01 -27.91 -11.32
N ALA A 41 -20.28 -27.30 -10.38
CA ALA A 41 -19.54 -26.05 -10.60
C ALA A 41 -18.29 -26.21 -11.50
N GLU A 42 -17.98 -27.44 -11.97
CA GLU A 42 -16.88 -27.77 -12.89
C GLU A 42 -15.51 -27.17 -12.49
N LEU A 43 -15.25 -27.05 -11.18
CA LEU A 43 -13.99 -26.48 -10.68
C LEU A 43 -12.83 -27.46 -10.85
N ALA A 44 -11.75 -26.99 -11.45
CA ALA A 44 -10.46 -27.64 -11.52
C ALA A 44 -9.50 -27.11 -10.44
N ASP A 45 -8.39 -27.81 -10.25
CA ASP A 45 -7.32 -27.36 -9.36
C ASP A 45 -6.71 -26.05 -9.89
N GLY A 46 -6.59 -25.05 -9.02
CA GLY A 46 -6.18 -23.69 -9.39
C GLY A 46 -7.31 -22.74 -9.82
N ASP A 47 -8.56 -23.22 -9.90
CA ASP A 47 -9.69 -22.33 -10.18
C ASP A 47 -10.01 -21.41 -8.99
N SER A 48 -10.34 -20.17 -9.30
CA SER A 48 -10.78 -19.18 -8.31
C SER A 48 -12.26 -19.34 -7.98
N LEU A 49 -12.59 -19.29 -6.70
CA LEU A 49 -13.97 -19.20 -6.24
C LEU A 49 -14.49 -17.76 -6.32
N SER A 50 -15.80 -17.62 -6.50
CA SER A 50 -16.47 -16.32 -6.35
C SER A 50 -16.21 -15.76 -4.95
N PRO A 51 -15.79 -14.48 -4.83
CA PRO A 51 -15.59 -13.85 -3.53
C PRO A 51 -16.87 -13.86 -2.69
N LEU A 52 -16.76 -14.26 -1.43
CA LEU A 52 -17.85 -14.14 -0.47
C LEU A 52 -17.80 -12.75 0.18
N GLN A 53 -18.91 -12.04 0.15
CA GLN A 53 -19.05 -10.73 0.78
C GLN A 53 -20.17 -10.78 1.82
N PHE A 54 -19.87 -10.32 3.03
CA PHE A 54 -20.81 -10.24 4.14
C PHE A 54 -20.48 -9.01 4.99
N SER A 55 -21.49 -8.47 5.67
CA SER A 55 -21.35 -7.37 6.62
C SER A 55 -22.00 -7.76 7.94
N TYR A 56 -21.40 -7.32 9.04
CA TYR A 56 -21.87 -7.57 10.39
C TYR A 56 -21.33 -6.49 11.33
N ASP A 57 -22.06 -6.24 12.41
CA ASP A 57 -21.62 -5.35 13.48
C ASP A 57 -20.86 -6.16 14.54
N SER A 58 -19.65 -5.72 14.91
CA SER A 58 -18.81 -6.40 15.89
C SER A 58 -17.88 -5.40 16.59
N ASP A 59 -17.76 -5.54 17.91
CA ASP A 59 -16.74 -4.84 18.71
C ASP A 59 -15.35 -5.51 18.59
N VAL A 60 -15.30 -6.73 18.05
CA VAL A 60 -14.06 -7.47 17.81
C VAL A 60 -13.54 -7.13 16.41
N PHE A 61 -12.35 -6.56 16.36
CA PHE A 61 -11.63 -6.29 15.11
C PHE A 61 -10.54 -7.35 14.91
N GLY A 62 -10.90 -8.45 14.23
CA GLY A 62 -10.03 -9.61 14.09
C GLY A 62 -10.49 -10.60 13.02
N LEU A 63 -9.70 -11.64 12.77
CA LEU A 63 -10.01 -12.67 11.79
C LEU A 63 -9.77 -14.08 12.35
N PRO A 64 -10.78 -14.98 12.29
CA PRO A 64 -10.71 -16.30 12.90
C PRO A 64 -9.93 -17.31 12.03
N ILE A 65 -8.60 -17.19 11.99
CA ILE A 65 -7.74 -18.03 11.14
C ILE A 65 -7.61 -19.47 11.62
N ARG A 66 -7.78 -19.76 12.92
CA ARG A 66 -7.56 -21.13 13.44
C ARG A 66 -8.57 -22.13 12.89
N LEU A 67 -9.78 -21.68 12.59
CA LEU A 67 -10.78 -22.56 12.01
C LEU A 67 -10.35 -23.03 10.61
N GLY A 68 -9.74 -22.14 9.83
CA GLY A 68 -9.21 -22.45 8.50
C GLY A 68 -8.08 -23.48 8.52
N THR A 69 -7.26 -23.51 9.57
CA THR A 69 -6.15 -24.48 9.68
C THR A 69 -6.61 -25.92 9.90
N THR A 70 -7.87 -26.14 10.28
CA THR A 70 -8.41 -27.50 10.40
C THR A 70 -8.57 -28.21 9.05
N SER A 71 -8.57 -27.44 7.96
CA SER A 71 -8.74 -27.93 6.59
C SER A 71 -7.45 -27.88 5.75
N SER A 72 -6.35 -27.36 6.32
CA SER A 72 -5.05 -27.24 5.64
C SER A 72 -3.98 -28.03 6.38
N VAL A 73 -3.10 -28.69 5.63
CA VAL A 73 -1.99 -29.49 6.16
C VAL A 73 -0.62 -28.80 6.03
N GLY A 74 -0.59 -27.58 5.48
CA GLY A 74 0.66 -26.90 5.14
C GLY A 74 0.63 -25.40 5.40
N GLU A 75 1.69 -24.73 4.93
CA GLU A 75 1.84 -23.28 4.99
C GLU A 75 0.71 -22.59 4.23
N GLN A 76 0.19 -21.50 4.81
CA GLN A 76 -0.86 -20.69 4.22
C GLN A 76 -0.43 -19.22 4.18
N ASP A 77 -0.61 -18.60 3.02
CA ASP A 77 -0.52 -17.16 2.85
C ASP A 77 -1.89 -16.51 3.00
N LEU A 78 -1.95 -15.44 3.78
CA LEU A 78 -3.13 -14.60 3.95
C LEU A 78 -2.78 -13.16 3.62
N ILE A 79 -3.44 -12.64 2.59
CA ILE A 79 -3.41 -11.21 2.26
C ILE A 79 -4.67 -10.55 2.80
N VAL A 80 -4.51 -9.54 3.65
CA VAL A 80 -5.60 -8.76 4.21
C VAL A 80 -5.52 -7.33 3.68
N TYR A 81 -6.56 -6.89 2.98
CA TYR A 81 -6.75 -5.49 2.64
C TYR A 81 -7.72 -4.89 3.66
N VAL A 82 -7.29 -3.82 4.30
CA VAL A 82 -8.12 -3.04 5.22
C VAL A 82 -8.32 -1.66 4.61
N VAL A 83 -9.58 -1.26 4.48
CA VAL A 83 -9.97 0.09 4.10
C VAL A 83 -10.74 0.69 5.28
N ASN A 84 -10.29 1.85 5.76
CA ASN A 84 -10.83 2.52 6.92
C ASN A 84 -10.65 4.05 6.82
N SER A 85 -11.02 4.79 7.85
CA SER A 85 -10.86 6.25 7.85
C SER A 85 -9.39 6.69 8.08
N ASN A 86 -9.02 7.88 7.59
CA ASN A 86 -7.70 8.46 7.86
C ASN A 86 -7.44 8.71 9.36
N GLU A 87 -8.49 8.90 10.16
CA GLU A 87 -8.40 9.09 11.61
C GLU A 87 -8.07 7.79 12.35
N GLU A 88 -8.45 6.65 11.79
CA GLU A 88 -8.07 5.33 12.28
C GLU A 88 -6.65 4.96 11.80
N GLY A 89 -6.29 5.37 10.58
CA GLY A 89 -4.95 5.22 10.03
C GLY A 89 -4.58 3.77 9.71
N ALA A 90 -3.28 3.48 9.67
CA ALA A 90 -2.75 2.15 9.33
C ALA A 90 -3.21 1.09 10.33
N VAL A 91 -3.41 -0.14 9.85
CA VAL A 91 -3.81 -1.30 10.66
C VAL A 91 -2.64 -2.27 10.81
N GLY A 92 -2.49 -2.87 11.99
CA GLY A 92 -1.50 -3.92 12.24
C GLY A 92 -2.10 -5.08 13.01
N ILE A 93 -1.34 -6.16 13.17
CA ILE A 93 -1.72 -7.34 13.98
C ILE A 93 -0.99 -7.28 15.32
N SER A 94 -1.74 -7.36 16.42
CA SER A 94 -1.21 -7.13 17.76
C SER A 94 -0.60 -8.37 18.43
N ASN A 95 -0.98 -9.55 17.97
CA ASN A 95 -0.71 -10.82 18.65
C ASN A 95 0.14 -11.80 17.83
N TYR A 96 0.76 -11.31 16.76
CA TYR A 96 1.79 -12.01 15.99
C TYR A 96 2.96 -11.06 15.71
N PRO A 97 4.20 -11.55 15.62
CA PRO A 97 5.35 -10.73 15.32
C PRO A 97 5.25 -10.11 13.92
N GLU A 98 5.46 -8.79 13.85
CA GLU A 98 5.69 -8.07 12.59
C GLU A 98 7.15 -8.26 12.18
N LEU A 99 7.38 -8.51 10.90
CA LEU A 99 8.71 -8.58 10.31
C LEU A 99 8.86 -7.62 9.13
N GLU A 100 10.02 -7.00 9.04
CA GLU A 100 10.41 -6.18 7.91
C GLU A 100 10.97 -7.04 6.79
N VAL A 101 10.31 -7.00 5.63
CA VAL A 101 10.82 -7.57 4.39
C VAL A 101 11.75 -6.54 3.74
N GLU A 102 12.90 -7.00 3.25
CA GLU A 102 13.82 -6.14 2.51
C GLU A 102 13.07 -5.47 1.36
N SER A 103 13.19 -4.15 1.28
CA SER A 103 12.57 -3.33 0.24
C SER A 103 13.46 -2.10 0.01
N GLU A 104 13.10 -1.26 -0.96
CA GLU A 104 13.92 -0.12 -1.38
C GLU A 104 15.30 -0.56 -1.90
N CYS A 105 15.35 -1.73 -2.53
CA CYS A 105 16.53 -2.32 -3.14
C CYS A 105 16.30 -2.62 -4.63
N MET A 106 17.40 -2.80 -5.35
CA MET A 106 17.41 -3.12 -6.78
C MET A 106 17.30 -4.62 -7.00
N TRP A 107 16.31 -5.02 -7.80
CA TRP A 107 16.20 -6.36 -8.39
C TRP A 107 17.07 -6.41 -9.64
N ASP A 108 17.92 -7.44 -9.74
CA ASP A 108 18.90 -7.65 -10.84
C ASP A 108 18.26 -7.90 -12.21
N GLY A 109 16.95 -8.11 -12.26
CA GLY A 109 16.20 -8.38 -13.48
C GLY A 109 16.29 -9.84 -13.94
N GLU A 110 16.86 -10.73 -13.12
CA GLU A 110 16.88 -12.16 -13.41
C GLU A 110 15.58 -12.84 -12.97
N GLY A 111 14.98 -13.62 -13.89
CA GLY A 111 13.75 -14.37 -13.64
C GLY A 111 12.46 -13.55 -13.78
N GLU A 112 11.36 -14.08 -13.24
CA GLU A 112 10.07 -13.41 -13.21
C GLU A 112 9.94 -12.59 -11.93
N PHE A 113 9.56 -11.31 -12.04
CA PHE A 113 9.44 -10.42 -10.87
C PHE A 113 8.47 -10.96 -9.81
N GLY A 114 7.40 -11.64 -10.23
CA GLY A 114 6.44 -12.25 -9.30
C GLY A 114 7.07 -13.32 -8.41
N GLU A 115 7.96 -14.15 -8.97
CA GLU A 115 8.70 -15.17 -8.22
C GLU A 115 9.73 -14.52 -7.29
N PHE A 116 10.43 -13.49 -7.77
CA PHE A 116 11.32 -12.68 -6.94
C PHE A 116 10.58 -12.08 -5.74
N TYR A 117 9.44 -11.42 -5.98
CA TYR A 117 8.62 -10.78 -4.95
C TYR A 117 8.12 -11.78 -3.91
N ALA A 118 7.57 -12.92 -4.35
CA ALA A 118 7.15 -14.00 -3.45
C ALA A 118 8.34 -14.58 -2.67
N GLY A 119 9.51 -14.68 -3.32
CA GLY A 119 10.77 -15.12 -2.72
C GLY A 119 11.28 -14.20 -1.61
N GLN A 120 11.11 -12.88 -1.72
CA GLN A 120 11.51 -11.94 -0.68
C GLN A 120 10.78 -12.22 0.63
N PHE A 121 9.46 -12.38 0.57
CA PHE A 121 8.66 -12.72 1.73
C PHE A 121 8.97 -14.13 2.25
N ALA A 122 9.14 -15.12 1.37
CA ALA A 122 9.51 -16.49 1.77
C ALA A 122 10.87 -16.55 2.48
N ASN A 123 11.87 -15.83 1.99
CA ASN A 123 13.17 -15.70 2.63
C ASN A 123 13.05 -15.00 4.00
N ALA A 124 12.22 -13.96 4.06
CA ALA A 124 11.96 -13.22 5.28
C ALA A 124 11.31 -14.11 6.35
N TYR A 125 10.31 -14.92 5.97
CA TYR A 125 9.64 -15.93 6.79
C TYR A 125 10.60 -17.02 7.27
N GLY A 126 11.42 -17.58 6.38
CA GLY A 126 12.36 -18.66 6.72
C GLY A 126 13.48 -18.28 7.72
N ARG A 127 13.65 -16.99 8.04
CA ARG A 127 14.61 -16.51 9.05
C ARG A 127 14.06 -16.52 10.48
N GLU A 128 12.73 -16.53 10.63
CA GLU A 128 12.07 -16.49 11.92
C GLU A 128 11.38 -17.81 12.24
N ALA A 129 11.12 -18.04 13.52
CA ALA A 129 10.30 -19.16 13.96
C ALA A 129 8.88 -18.67 14.25
N GLY A 130 7.87 -19.31 13.67
CA GLY A 130 6.47 -19.03 13.94
C GLY A 130 5.77 -18.23 12.84
N ALA A 131 4.47 -18.03 13.03
CA ALA A 131 3.66 -17.17 12.17
C ALA A 131 4.16 -15.72 12.27
N ILE A 132 4.41 -15.10 11.12
CA ILE A 132 4.84 -13.70 11.02
C ILE A 132 3.95 -12.95 10.02
N TRP A 133 3.87 -11.63 10.18
CA TRP A 133 3.22 -10.77 9.21
C TRP A 133 4.08 -9.57 8.85
N THR A 134 3.76 -8.92 7.74
CA THR A 134 4.38 -7.67 7.30
C THR A 134 3.34 -6.72 6.70
N THR A 135 3.66 -5.43 6.71
CA THR A 135 2.89 -4.41 5.99
C THR A 135 3.49 -4.21 4.60
N GLU A 136 2.77 -4.65 3.56
CA GLU A 136 3.23 -4.48 2.17
C GLU A 136 2.88 -3.11 1.61
N TYR A 137 1.77 -2.52 2.04
CA TYR A 137 1.33 -1.21 1.61
C TYR A 137 0.50 -0.55 2.71
N THR A 138 0.73 0.72 2.98
CA THR A 138 -0.15 1.53 3.81
C THR A 138 -0.11 2.98 3.38
N TRP A 139 -1.28 3.56 3.15
CA TRP A 139 -1.37 4.90 2.55
C TRP A 139 -2.73 5.54 2.82
N LYS A 140 -2.70 6.84 3.15
CA LYS A 140 -3.91 7.67 3.23
C LYS A 140 -4.22 8.34 1.91
N ASN A 141 -5.44 8.20 1.42
CA ASN A 141 -5.95 8.98 0.31
C ASN A 141 -6.52 10.30 0.83
N GLU A 142 -6.05 11.40 0.25
CA GLU A 142 -6.52 12.76 0.52
C GLU A 142 -6.54 13.51 -0.82
N PRO A 143 -7.72 13.70 -1.46
CA PRO A 143 -7.82 14.28 -2.80
C PRO A 143 -7.17 15.66 -2.94
N GLN A 144 -7.10 16.42 -1.85
CA GLN A 144 -6.54 17.78 -1.82
C GLN A 144 -5.04 17.82 -1.49
N ALA A 145 -4.44 16.68 -1.12
CA ALA A 145 -3.05 16.58 -0.66
C ALA A 145 -2.37 15.34 -1.22
N ILE A 146 -2.52 15.13 -2.53
CA ILE A 146 -1.89 14.01 -3.24
C ILE A 146 -0.37 14.12 -3.06
N LYS A 147 0.21 13.12 -2.40
CA LYS A 147 1.67 12.96 -2.36
C LYS A 147 2.11 12.10 -3.53
N CYS A 148 3.06 12.64 -4.30
CA CYS A 148 3.60 12.02 -5.51
C CYS A 148 4.95 11.31 -5.26
N ASP A 149 5.31 11.02 -4.01
CA ASP A 149 6.52 10.25 -3.73
C ASP A 149 6.25 9.15 -2.70
N PRO A 150 6.17 7.89 -3.16
CA PRO A 150 6.08 7.48 -4.58
C PRO A 150 4.77 7.93 -5.26
N CYS A 151 4.81 8.15 -6.59
CA CYS A 151 3.59 8.31 -7.39
C CYS A 151 2.84 6.97 -7.42
N THR A 152 1.87 6.79 -6.55
CA THR A 152 0.98 5.63 -6.61
C THR A 152 0.09 5.71 -7.86
N GLY A 153 -0.44 4.56 -8.28
CA GLY A 153 -1.53 4.53 -9.25
C GLY A 153 -2.75 5.34 -8.77
N PRO A 154 -3.75 5.56 -9.64
CA PRO A 154 -4.99 6.23 -9.24
C PRO A 154 -5.61 5.47 -8.05
N PRO A 155 -6.03 6.18 -6.99
CA PRO A 155 -6.71 5.55 -5.86
C PRO A 155 -8.05 4.94 -6.30
N PRO A 156 -8.57 3.94 -5.57
CA PRO A 156 -9.91 3.42 -5.83
C PRO A 156 -10.97 4.52 -5.85
N ASP A 157 -11.89 4.45 -6.82
CA ASP A 157 -13.06 5.32 -6.86
C ASP A 157 -14.13 4.90 -5.84
N THR A 158 -15.12 5.76 -5.62
CA THR A 158 -16.21 5.52 -4.66
C THR A 158 -16.98 4.22 -4.96
N GLN A 159 -17.15 3.85 -6.23
CA GLN A 159 -17.83 2.61 -6.59
C GLN A 159 -16.98 1.38 -6.24
N GLN A 160 -15.67 1.44 -6.46
CA GLN A 160 -14.72 0.39 -6.08
C GLN A 160 -14.69 0.20 -4.55
N LEU A 161 -14.73 1.28 -3.78
CA LEU A 161 -14.84 1.23 -2.32
C LEU A 161 -16.17 0.62 -1.87
N THR A 162 -17.28 1.05 -2.47
CA THR A 162 -18.60 0.50 -2.20
C THR A 162 -18.67 -1.01 -2.49
N ASN A 163 -18.02 -1.46 -3.57
CA ASN A 163 -17.98 -2.87 -3.95
C ASN A 163 -17.24 -3.73 -2.90
N VAL A 164 -16.27 -3.18 -2.18
CA VAL A 164 -15.59 -3.86 -1.06
C VAL A 164 -16.25 -3.59 0.31
N GLY A 165 -17.39 -2.89 0.32
CA GLY A 165 -18.19 -2.64 1.52
C GLY A 165 -17.78 -1.41 2.33
N TYR A 166 -16.94 -0.51 1.78
CA TYR A 166 -16.55 0.72 2.44
C TYR A 166 -17.30 1.93 1.85
N ASP A 167 -17.97 2.71 2.71
CA ASP A 167 -18.60 3.98 2.35
C ASP A 167 -17.71 5.13 2.83
N ASP A 168 -17.13 5.86 1.88
CA ASP A 168 -16.27 7.01 2.14
C ASP A 168 -17.07 8.33 2.28
N GLY A 169 -18.40 8.25 2.27
CA GLY A 169 -19.30 9.42 2.27
C GLY A 169 -19.15 10.29 1.02
N ASN A 170 -18.61 9.74 -0.08
CA ASN A 170 -18.25 10.47 -1.29
C ASN A 170 -17.25 11.61 -1.03
N THR A 171 -16.38 11.43 -0.02
CA THR A 171 -15.37 12.42 0.35
C THR A 171 -14.02 12.15 -0.33
N GLY A 172 -13.76 10.91 -0.73
CA GLY A 172 -12.46 10.44 -1.18
C GLY A 172 -11.43 10.27 -0.06
N PHE A 173 -11.80 10.44 1.21
CA PHE A 173 -10.89 10.26 2.34
C PHE A 173 -10.98 8.84 2.89
N PHE A 174 -9.88 8.11 2.79
CA PHE A 174 -9.78 6.74 3.31
C PHE A 174 -8.32 6.35 3.42
N HIS A 175 -8.03 5.40 4.30
CA HIS A 175 -6.72 4.81 4.48
C HIS A 175 -6.79 3.36 4.03
N VAL A 176 -5.78 2.92 3.29
CA VAL A 176 -5.66 1.53 2.84
C VAL A 176 -4.43 0.92 3.48
N THR A 177 -4.58 -0.29 4.02
CA THR A 177 -3.46 -1.12 4.48
C THR A 177 -3.56 -2.51 3.85
N ARG A 178 -2.45 -3.01 3.30
CA ARG A 178 -2.28 -4.38 2.82
C ARG A 178 -1.30 -5.10 3.75
N LEU A 179 -1.80 -6.11 4.44
CA LEU A 179 -1.03 -6.99 5.31
C LEU A 179 -0.81 -8.33 4.63
N HIS A 180 0.36 -8.93 4.84
CA HIS A 180 0.68 -10.27 4.38
C HIS A 180 1.17 -11.08 5.59
N LEU A 181 0.45 -12.15 5.90
CA LEU A 181 0.74 -13.09 6.97
C LEU A 181 1.00 -14.47 6.38
N ARG A 182 1.96 -15.19 6.93
CA ARG A 182 2.15 -16.62 6.67
C ARG A 182 2.19 -17.42 7.96
N TYR A 183 1.56 -18.58 7.93
CA TYR A 183 1.44 -19.47 9.08
C TYR A 183 1.19 -20.92 8.66
N THR A 184 1.63 -21.85 9.50
CA THR A 184 1.23 -23.25 9.50
C THR A 184 0.09 -23.52 10.50
N PRO A 185 -0.59 -24.67 10.43
CA PRO A 185 -1.60 -25.05 11.44
C PRO A 185 -1.08 -25.03 12.88
N GLU A 186 0.18 -25.39 13.09
CA GLU A 186 0.83 -25.41 14.40
C GLU A 186 1.13 -23.99 14.92
N GLU A 187 1.35 -23.03 14.03
CA GLU A 187 1.67 -21.65 14.37
C GLU A 187 0.44 -20.77 14.62
N ALA A 188 -0.70 -21.11 14.00
CA ALA A 188 -1.98 -20.45 14.23
C ALA A 188 -2.61 -20.86 15.57
N VAL A 189 -1.97 -20.48 16.67
CA VAL A 189 -2.42 -20.83 18.04
C VAL A 189 -3.56 -19.94 18.52
N GLN A 190 -3.73 -18.76 17.92
CA GLN A 190 -4.74 -17.75 18.26
C GLN A 190 -5.29 -17.06 16.99
N ASP A 191 -6.47 -16.48 17.07
CA ASP A 191 -7.02 -15.70 15.95
C ASP A 191 -6.35 -14.34 15.83
N LEU A 192 -6.38 -13.73 14.65
CA LEU A 192 -5.74 -12.42 14.44
C LEU A 192 -6.52 -11.34 15.19
N VAL A 193 -5.79 -10.49 15.91
CA VAL A 193 -6.35 -9.31 16.57
C VAL A 193 -5.73 -8.08 15.94
N PHE A 194 -6.55 -7.32 15.21
CA PHE A 194 -6.12 -6.10 14.53
C PHE A 194 -6.17 -4.89 15.47
N TYR A 195 -5.34 -3.90 15.19
CA TYR A 195 -5.40 -2.60 15.87
C TYR A 195 -5.26 -1.46 14.87
N HIS A 196 -5.94 -0.35 15.15
CA HIS A 196 -5.74 0.92 14.45
C HIS A 196 -4.55 1.66 15.07
N SER A 197 -3.54 1.96 14.27
CA SER A 197 -2.34 2.67 14.72
C SER A 197 -2.62 4.14 15.09
N ARG A 198 -3.72 4.72 14.58
CA ARG A 198 -4.01 6.17 14.64
C ARG A 198 -2.90 7.02 14.00
N GLN A 199 -2.11 6.40 13.14
CA GLN A 199 -1.05 7.03 12.37
C GLN A 199 -1.32 6.77 10.90
N ALA A 200 -0.95 7.72 10.05
CA ALA A 200 -1.06 7.57 8.60
C ALA A 200 0.34 7.58 7.95
N PRO A 201 1.19 6.57 8.26
CA PRO A 201 2.43 6.40 7.53
C PRO A 201 2.12 6.15 6.06
N GLN A 202 3.06 6.52 5.21
CA GLN A 202 3.04 6.17 3.79
C GLN A 202 4.21 5.23 3.57
N ARG A 203 3.90 3.96 3.36
CA ARG A 203 4.88 2.90 3.15
C ARG A 203 4.37 1.99 2.06
N GLN A 204 5.26 1.58 1.19
CA GLN A 204 5.01 0.52 0.22
C GLN A 204 6.27 -0.33 0.13
N GLN A 205 6.12 -1.63 -0.06
CA GLN A 205 7.22 -2.47 -0.48
C GLN A 205 7.51 -2.16 -1.95
N ARG A 206 8.71 -1.64 -2.20
CA ARG A 206 9.17 -1.22 -3.52
C ARG A 206 10.47 -1.94 -3.85
N TYR A 207 10.58 -2.35 -5.10
CA TYR A 207 11.81 -2.87 -5.69
C TYR A 207 12.09 -2.09 -6.96
N ILE A 208 13.35 -1.72 -7.15
CA ILE A 208 13.81 -0.91 -8.27
C ILE A 208 14.41 -1.85 -9.31
N GLU A 209 14.10 -1.66 -10.59
CA GLU A 209 14.82 -2.38 -11.64
C GLU A 209 16.29 -1.95 -11.63
N TYR A 210 17.21 -2.91 -11.62
CA TYR A 210 18.63 -2.62 -11.52
C TYR A 210 19.11 -1.69 -12.63
N LYS A 211 19.83 -0.65 -12.21
CA LYS A 211 20.53 0.29 -13.08
C LYS A 211 21.87 0.64 -12.45
N PRO A 212 23.00 0.52 -13.18
CA PRO A 212 24.31 0.91 -12.66
C PRO A 212 24.32 2.33 -12.09
N GLU A 213 23.60 3.26 -12.72
CA GLU A 213 23.50 4.68 -12.34
C GLU A 213 22.78 4.92 -11.00
N LEU A 214 22.22 3.87 -10.39
CA LEU A 214 21.51 3.90 -9.12
C LEU A 214 22.25 3.18 -7.99
N GLU A 215 23.41 2.59 -8.24
CA GLU A 215 24.20 1.85 -7.24
C GLU A 215 24.69 2.73 -6.08
N ASP A 216 24.74 4.05 -6.24
CA ASP A 216 25.06 5.03 -5.21
C ASP A 216 23.84 5.43 -4.35
N ARG A 217 22.63 5.11 -4.80
CA ARG A 217 21.35 5.49 -4.14
C ARG A 217 20.57 4.32 -3.57
N TYR A 218 20.71 3.13 -4.16
CA TYR A 218 19.99 1.93 -3.74
C TYR A 218 20.92 0.71 -3.65
N PRO A 219 20.75 -0.16 -2.64
CA PRO A 219 21.46 -1.43 -2.58
C PRO A 219 20.86 -2.45 -3.57
N LEU A 220 21.61 -3.49 -3.92
CA LEU A 220 21.10 -4.69 -4.57
C LEU A 220 20.40 -5.58 -3.54
N CYS A 221 19.20 -6.09 -3.87
CA CYS A 221 18.43 -6.93 -2.95
C CYS A 221 19.23 -8.18 -2.54
N GLY A 222 19.35 -8.43 -1.23
CA GLY A 222 20.08 -9.56 -0.65
C GLY A 222 21.62 -9.48 -0.74
N LEU A 223 22.16 -8.54 -1.53
CA LEU A 223 23.60 -8.37 -1.74
C LEU A 223 24.16 -7.10 -1.08
N GLY A 224 23.30 -6.11 -0.79
CA GLY A 224 23.69 -4.84 -0.18
C GLY A 224 24.25 -3.83 -1.18
N TRP A 225 25.02 -2.87 -0.69
CA TRP A 225 25.56 -1.78 -1.51
C TRP A 225 26.71 -2.23 -2.41
N SER A 226 26.77 -1.70 -3.64
CA SER A 226 27.92 -1.90 -4.53
C SER A 226 29.19 -1.36 -3.87
N ALA A 227 30.29 -2.13 -3.96
CA ALA A 227 31.59 -1.69 -3.46
C ALA A 227 32.22 -0.60 -4.36
N GLU A 228 31.84 -0.59 -5.63
CA GLU A 228 32.34 0.31 -6.67
C GLU A 228 31.13 0.81 -7.47
N PRO A 229 30.28 1.69 -6.88
CA PRO A 229 29.07 2.16 -7.55
C PRO A 229 29.46 2.88 -8.84
N ALA A 230 28.74 2.61 -9.93
CA ALA A 230 28.98 3.28 -11.19
C ALA A 230 28.81 4.80 -11.01
N THR A 231 29.91 5.54 -11.04
CA THR A 231 29.87 6.99 -11.02
C THR A 231 29.43 7.46 -12.39
N CYS A 232 28.21 7.98 -12.49
CA CYS A 232 27.87 8.81 -13.65
C CYS A 232 28.85 9.99 -13.69
N ASP A 233 29.47 10.24 -14.84
CA ASP A 233 30.06 11.56 -15.10
C ASP A 233 28.89 12.55 -15.08
N TYR A 234 28.76 13.31 -13.99
CA TYR A 234 27.79 14.38 -13.89
C TYR A 234 28.38 15.58 -14.63
N ASP A 235 28.04 15.70 -15.92
CA ASP A 235 28.21 16.95 -16.65
C ASP A 235 27.27 17.97 -16.02
N ASP A 236 27.81 18.88 -15.21
CA ASP A 236 27.01 19.94 -14.59
C ASP A 236 26.47 20.86 -15.69
N PRO A 237 25.14 20.85 -15.97
CA PRO A 237 24.59 21.72 -17.01
C PRO A 237 24.70 23.20 -16.64
N TYR A 238 25.16 23.50 -15.43
CA TYR A 238 25.40 24.84 -14.90
C TYR A 238 26.88 25.16 -14.66
N GLU A 239 27.83 24.34 -15.13
CA GLU A 239 29.28 24.59 -14.92
C GLU A 239 29.69 26.00 -15.38
N ASP A 240 29.10 26.48 -16.48
CA ASP A 240 29.33 27.82 -17.03
C ASP A 240 28.34 28.89 -16.50
N THR A 241 27.53 28.57 -15.50
CA THR A 241 26.54 29.52 -14.94
C THR A 241 27.18 30.32 -13.82
N GLU A 242 27.60 31.55 -14.13
CA GLU A 242 27.93 32.52 -13.10
C GLU A 242 26.67 32.95 -12.35
N CYS A 243 26.58 32.58 -11.07
CA CYS A 243 25.52 33.10 -10.22
C CYS A 243 25.72 34.60 -9.97
N LEU A 244 24.64 35.36 -10.12
CA LEU A 244 24.64 36.79 -9.86
C LEU A 244 25.12 37.06 -8.43
N THR A 245 25.90 38.12 -8.25
CA THR A 245 26.18 38.62 -6.91
C THR A 245 24.86 39.06 -6.25
N ARG A 246 24.84 39.16 -4.92
CA ARG A 246 23.65 39.62 -4.21
C ARG A 246 23.18 40.98 -4.72
N ASP A 247 24.10 41.87 -5.02
CA ASP A 247 23.80 43.23 -5.49
C ASP A 247 23.27 43.20 -6.92
N ASP A 248 23.88 42.42 -7.83
CA ASP A 248 23.38 42.24 -9.21
C ASP A 248 22.00 41.58 -9.25
N TRP A 249 21.74 40.67 -8.31
CA TRP A 249 20.43 40.04 -8.15
C TRP A 249 19.37 41.03 -7.66
N LEU A 250 19.71 41.89 -6.70
CA LEU A 250 18.80 42.92 -6.19
C LEU A 250 18.49 43.98 -7.25
N ASP A 251 19.50 44.45 -7.98
CA ASP A 251 19.32 45.42 -9.08
C ASP A 251 18.43 44.85 -10.19
N ARG A 252 18.60 43.57 -10.52
CA ARG A 252 17.73 42.87 -11.47
C ARG A 252 16.30 42.74 -10.93
N CYS A 253 16.14 42.41 -9.66
CA CYS A 253 14.81 42.32 -9.04
C CYS A 253 14.10 43.66 -9.01
N ASP A 254 14.81 44.76 -8.75
CA ASP A 254 14.23 46.10 -8.77
C ASP A 254 13.82 46.51 -10.20
N ALA A 255 14.62 46.15 -11.21
CA ALA A 255 14.26 46.35 -12.62
C ALA A 255 13.07 45.50 -13.09
N GLU A 256 12.91 44.28 -12.56
CA GLU A 256 11.79 43.38 -12.88
C GLU A 256 10.52 43.68 -12.04
N ALA A 257 10.66 44.29 -10.86
CA ALA A 257 9.54 44.75 -10.03
C ALA A 257 8.73 45.86 -10.69
N GLU A 258 9.36 46.72 -11.51
CA GLU A 258 8.66 47.69 -12.36
C GLU A 258 7.79 47.01 -13.46
N ALA A 259 8.04 45.73 -13.76
CA ALA A 259 7.35 44.94 -14.77
C ALA A 259 6.32 43.92 -14.19
N ALA A 260 6.02 43.99 -12.89
CA ALA A 260 5.04 43.15 -12.20
C ALA A 260 5.29 41.62 -12.23
N ALA A 261 6.57 41.19 -12.21
CA ALA A 261 6.94 39.80 -12.00
C ALA A 261 7.51 39.58 -10.58
N SER A 262 7.17 38.47 -9.93
CA SER A 262 7.72 38.12 -8.60
C SER A 262 9.16 37.62 -8.74
N CYS A 263 10.10 38.25 -8.06
CA CYS A 263 11.51 37.87 -8.14
C CYS A 263 11.80 36.57 -7.37
N GLY A 264 12.00 35.47 -8.08
CA GLY A 264 12.50 34.20 -7.53
C GLY A 264 14.01 34.14 -7.63
N GLY A 265 14.69 33.78 -6.54
CA GLY A 265 16.15 33.64 -6.50
C GLY A 265 16.63 32.44 -7.32
N GLY A 266 17.21 32.66 -8.49
CA GLY A 266 17.81 31.62 -9.32
C GLY A 266 18.85 32.18 -10.30
N CYS A 267 19.91 31.41 -10.56
CA CYS A 267 20.95 31.76 -11.53
C CYS A 267 20.35 31.63 -12.95
N ALA A 268 20.50 32.66 -13.78
CA ALA A 268 19.85 32.76 -15.08
C ALA A 268 20.85 32.58 -16.22
N SER A 269 20.59 31.64 -17.13
CA SER A 269 21.38 31.45 -18.35
C SER A 269 21.13 32.60 -19.34
N ALA A 270 22.21 33.22 -19.84
CA ALA A 270 22.15 34.27 -20.84
C ALA A 270 21.79 33.72 -22.24
N GLN A 271 20.49 33.69 -22.59
CA GLN A 271 20.05 33.38 -23.96
C GLN A 271 19.77 34.66 -24.77
N ARG A 272 20.43 34.75 -25.93
CA ARG A 272 20.29 35.84 -26.92
C ARG A 272 18.86 35.94 -27.44
N ARG A 273 18.32 37.17 -27.42
CA ARG A 273 16.99 37.54 -27.92
C ARG A 273 16.85 37.28 -29.43
N SER A 274 15.71 36.70 -29.81
CA SER A 274 15.02 37.02 -31.06
C SER A 274 13.51 37.00 -30.83
N ALA A 275 12.87 38.17 -30.88
CA ALA A 275 11.41 38.31 -30.98
C ALA A 275 11.00 38.36 -32.47
N PRO A 276 9.73 38.05 -32.81
CA PRO A 276 8.76 39.15 -32.86
C PRO A 276 7.34 38.83 -32.35
N ILE A 277 6.79 39.81 -31.62
CA ILE A 277 5.46 40.44 -31.68
C ILE A 277 4.28 39.58 -32.19
N TRP A 278 3.25 39.43 -31.33
CA TRP A 278 1.83 39.54 -31.73
C TRP A 278 1.02 40.26 -30.64
N LEU A 279 0.11 41.12 -31.11
CA LEU A 279 -0.68 42.11 -30.37
C LEU A 279 -1.86 41.50 -29.61
N GLY A 280 -2.28 42.22 -28.56
CA GLY A 280 -3.26 41.79 -27.56
C GLY A 280 -4.72 41.70 -27.98
N LEU A 281 -5.52 41.17 -27.06
CA LEU A 281 -6.89 41.59 -26.79
C LEU A 281 -7.21 41.28 -25.33
N GLY A 282 -7.55 42.32 -24.57
CA GLY A 282 -7.82 42.25 -23.14
C GLY A 282 -9.25 41.87 -22.82
N LEU A 283 -9.49 41.48 -21.56
CA LEU A 283 -10.79 41.54 -20.90
C LEU A 283 -10.57 41.80 -19.40
N LEU A 284 -10.89 43.01 -18.99
CA LEU A 284 -11.12 43.46 -17.61
C LEU A 284 -12.43 42.86 -17.10
N PHE A 285 -12.44 42.30 -15.88
CA PHE A 285 -13.56 42.48 -14.95
C PHE A 285 -13.08 42.44 -13.49
N LEU A 286 -13.12 43.62 -12.88
CA LEU A 286 -13.13 43.84 -11.43
C LEU A 286 -14.52 43.52 -10.88
N GLY A 287 -14.59 42.83 -9.74
CA GLY A 287 -15.83 42.55 -9.04
C GLY A 287 -15.61 42.19 -7.57
N LEU A 288 -15.15 43.15 -6.76
CA LEU A 288 -15.26 43.07 -5.30
C LEU A 288 -16.73 43.24 -4.89
N ARG A 289 -17.29 42.27 -4.16
CA ARG A 289 -18.48 42.50 -3.32
C ARG A 289 -18.38 41.81 -1.97
N ARG A 290 -18.18 42.65 -0.97
CA ARG A 290 -18.29 42.44 0.49
C ARG A 290 -19.68 41.89 0.85
N ARG A 291 -19.75 40.90 1.75
CA ARG A 291 -20.99 40.57 2.48
C ARG A 291 -20.77 40.69 3.99
N ARG A 292 -21.76 41.33 4.61
CA ARG A 292 -22.12 41.16 6.03
C ARG A 292 -22.71 39.78 6.21
#